data_AF-A0A2V6GZC4-F1
#
_entry.id   AF-A0A2V6GZC4-F1
#
_cell.length_a   1.000
_cell.length_b   1.000
_cell.length_c   1.000
_cell.angle_alpha   90.00
_cell.angle_beta   90.00
_cell.angle_gamma   90.00
#
_symmetry.space_group_name_H-M   'P 1'
#
loop_
_entity.id
_entity.type
_entity.pdbx_description
1 polymer ?
#
loop_
_entity_poly.entity_id
_entity_poly.type
_entity_poly.pdbx_seq_one_letter_code
_entity_poly.pdbx_strand_id
1 'polypeptide(L)'
;SGNARDLVALKTSLQQIPALKRELGKLIDRIEFGRAGSPSPPNTAGESGAPGGRALPFQLQTAIREMPTLAEKLANALQDDPPLALKEGGIFRDGYDADLDALRQASRDGKSWISHLQEREIAATGIKSLKVRYNSVFGYFIEITKSNLANVPAHYTRKQTTVGGERFITPELKEMEAKIL
;
A
#
# COMPACT_ATOMS: atom_id res chain seq x y z
N SER A 1 15.69 -2.52 4.00
CA SER A 1 14.77 -2.43 2.85
C SER A 1 13.50 -1.77 3.35
N GLY A 2 13.07 -0.67 2.74
CA GLY A 2 11.82 -0.02 3.15
C GLY A 2 10.61 -0.82 2.67
N ASN A 3 9.62 -1.02 3.54
CA ASN A 3 8.32 -1.59 3.23
C ASN A 3 7.25 -0.46 3.18
N ALA A 4 6.06 -0.72 2.62
CA ALA A 4 5.03 0.33 2.55
C ALA A 4 4.46 0.74 3.92
N ARG A 5 4.51 -0.16 4.92
CA ARG A 5 4.11 0.13 6.29
C ARG A 5 5.08 1.09 6.99
N ASP A 6 6.34 1.15 6.58
CA ASP A 6 7.32 2.11 7.08
C ASP A 6 6.90 3.54 6.72
N LEU A 7 6.26 3.74 5.56
CA LEU A 7 5.72 5.04 5.16
C LEU A 7 4.53 5.45 6.03
N VAL A 8 3.70 4.48 6.45
CA VAL A 8 2.59 4.72 7.40
C VAL A 8 3.12 5.00 8.80
N ALA A 9 4.12 4.24 9.25
CA ALA A 9 4.80 4.49 10.52
C ALA A 9 5.44 5.88 10.53
N LEU A 10 6.05 6.30 9.43
CA LEU A 10 6.61 7.64 9.26
C LEU A 10 5.52 8.71 9.29
N LYS A 11 4.42 8.55 8.56
CA LYS A 11 3.24 9.43 8.60
C LYS A 11 2.77 9.63 10.05
N THR A 12 2.50 8.52 10.74
CA THR A 12 2.02 8.55 12.14
C THR A 12 3.02 9.23 13.05
N SER A 13 4.31 8.91 12.92
CA SER A 13 5.37 9.52 13.73
C SER A 13 5.45 11.03 13.51
N LEU A 14 5.42 11.49 12.24
CA LEU A 14 5.46 12.92 11.91
C LEU A 14 4.23 13.67 12.45
N GLN A 15 3.05 13.04 12.46
CA GLN A 15 1.83 13.62 13.01
C GLN A 15 1.87 13.78 14.54
N GLN A 16 2.66 12.97 15.25
CA GLN A 16 2.82 13.07 16.70
C GLN A 16 3.85 14.13 17.14
N ILE A 17 4.71 14.60 16.24
CA ILE A 17 5.77 15.56 16.56
C ILE A 17 5.25 16.86 17.22
N PRO A 18 4.19 17.52 16.72
CA PRO A 18 3.67 18.74 17.35
C PRO A 18 3.17 18.50 18.79
N ALA A 19 2.52 17.35 19.04
CA ALA A 19 2.06 16.98 20.38
C ALA A 19 3.25 16.76 21.33
N LEU A 20 4.29 16.07 20.87
CA LEU A 20 5.51 15.84 21.65
C LEU A 20 6.21 17.16 21.99
N LYS A 21 6.29 18.09 21.03
CA LYS A 21 6.85 19.44 21.26
C LYS A 21 6.08 20.22 22.30
N ARG A 22 4.75 20.14 22.29
CA ARG A 22 3.90 20.79 23.29
C ARG A 22 4.15 20.23 24.69
N GLU A 23 4.29 18.91 24.84
CA GLU A 23 4.60 18.30 26.15
C GLU A 23 6.02 18.68 26.63
N LEU A 24 7.00 18.74 25.73
CA LEU A 24 8.33 19.26 26.04
C LEU A 24 8.28 20.72 26.52
N GLY A 25 7.46 21.57 25.88
CA GLY A 25 7.22 22.95 26.30
C GLY A 25 6.68 23.03 27.73
N LYS A 26 5.63 22.26 28.06
CA LYS A 26 5.08 22.21 29.42
C LYS A 26 6.10 21.76 30.47
N LEU A 27 6.99 20.82 30.10
CA LEU A 27 8.06 20.36 30.99
C LEU A 27 9.08 21.48 31.25
N ILE A 28 9.46 22.21 30.20
CA ILE A 28 10.36 23.36 30.30
C ILE A 28 9.73 24.45 31.19
N ASP A 29 8.47 24.81 30.95
CA ASP A 29 7.75 25.79 31.76
C ASP A 29 7.67 25.38 33.24
N ARG A 30 7.48 24.09 33.52
CA ARG A 30 7.46 23.56 34.90
C ARG A 30 8.84 23.64 35.57
N ILE A 31 9.91 23.34 34.83
CA ILE A 31 11.28 23.43 35.34
C ILE A 31 11.64 24.88 35.66
N GLU A 32 11.24 25.83 34.82
CA GLU A 32 11.45 27.25 35.04
C GLU A 32 10.59 27.79 36.20
N PHE A 33 9.31 27.41 36.26
CA PHE A 33 8.38 27.87 37.31
C PHE A 33 8.74 27.34 38.70
N GLY A 34 9.17 26.08 38.84
CA GLY A 34 9.65 25.52 40.10
C GLY A 34 10.89 26.24 40.67
N ARG A 35 11.54 27.09 39.86
CA ARG A 35 12.69 27.91 40.24
C ARG A 35 12.31 29.31 40.72
N ALA A 36 11.21 29.87 40.20
CA ALA A 36 10.71 31.19 40.60
C ALA A 36 10.02 31.19 41.98
N GLY A 37 9.64 30.00 42.49
CA GLY A 37 8.94 29.84 43.77
C GLY A 37 9.81 29.60 45.02
N SER A 38 11.13 29.50 44.89
CA SER A 38 12.03 29.24 46.03
C SER A 38 12.88 30.47 46.36
N PRO A 39 12.58 31.23 47.43
CA PRO A 39 13.53 32.17 47.99
C PRO A 39 14.56 31.39 48.79
N SER A 40 15.71 31.04 48.19
CA SER A 40 16.83 30.51 48.97
C SER A 40 17.54 31.67 49.70
N PRO A 41 17.87 31.53 51.00
CA PRO A 41 18.67 32.49 51.74
C PRO A 41 20.11 32.56 51.16
N PRO A 42 20.86 33.65 51.42
CA PRO A 42 22.23 33.72 50.98
C PRO A 42 23.04 32.72 51.79
N ASN A 43 23.84 31.91 51.09
CA ASN A 43 24.94 31.08 51.58
C ASN A 43 24.61 29.61 51.92
N THR A 44 24.85 28.72 50.96
CA THR A 44 25.57 27.45 51.19
C THR A 44 26.27 27.04 49.92
N ALA A 45 27.60 27.00 49.99
CA ALA A 45 28.47 26.39 49.01
C ALA A 45 28.23 24.88 48.93
N GLY A 46 28.35 24.35 47.71
CA GLY A 46 28.51 22.92 47.45
C GLY A 46 27.22 22.13 47.42
N GLU A 47 26.64 21.96 46.24
CA GLU A 47 26.04 20.67 45.88
C GLU A 47 25.92 20.54 44.35
N SER A 48 26.55 19.46 43.88
CA SER A 48 26.58 18.92 42.54
C SER A 48 25.20 18.84 41.90
N GLY A 49 24.97 19.61 40.83
CA GLY A 49 23.82 19.42 39.94
C GLY A 49 24.32 19.36 38.51
N ALA A 50 24.39 18.17 37.93
CA ALA A 50 24.84 17.98 36.55
C ALA A 50 24.10 18.94 35.60
N PRO A 51 24.81 19.70 34.74
CA PRO A 51 24.16 20.61 33.77
C PRO A 51 23.36 19.85 32.69
N GLY A 52 23.51 18.52 32.62
CA GLY A 52 22.90 17.68 31.58
C GLY A 52 21.37 17.59 31.62
N GLY A 53 20.74 17.70 32.80
CA GLY A 53 19.28 17.54 32.93
C GLY A 53 18.47 18.73 32.39
N ARG A 54 19.00 19.95 32.51
CA ARG A 54 18.35 21.19 32.00
C ARG A 54 18.55 21.37 30.51
N ALA A 55 19.70 20.94 29.99
CA ALA A 55 20.03 21.08 28.58
C ALA A 55 19.18 20.15 27.71
N LEU A 56 18.84 18.95 28.19
CA LEU A 56 18.25 17.91 27.34
C LEU A 56 16.85 18.25 26.80
N PRO A 57 15.85 18.71 27.61
CA PRO A 57 14.53 19.07 27.06
C PRO A 57 14.61 20.23 26.07
N PHE A 58 15.46 21.23 26.34
CA PHE A 58 15.65 22.39 25.49
C PHE A 58 16.38 22.03 24.18
N GLN A 59 17.41 21.18 24.26
CA GLN A 59 18.12 20.62 23.10
C GLN A 59 17.16 19.82 22.22
N LEU A 60 16.33 18.95 22.80
CA LEU A 60 15.34 18.18 22.06
C LEU A 60 14.27 19.07 21.43
N GLN A 61 13.77 20.08 22.15
CA GLN A 61 12.76 21.00 21.60
C GLN A 61 13.30 21.78 20.38
N THR A 62 14.58 22.15 20.40
CA THR A 62 15.24 22.86 19.29
C THR A 62 15.62 21.92 18.14
N ALA A 63 16.06 20.69 18.46
CA ALA A 63 16.49 19.72 17.46
C ALA A 63 15.33 19.07 16.70
N ILE A 64 14.19 18.86 17.37
CA ILE A 64 12.99 18.30 16.76
C ILE A 64 12.38 19.34 15.82
N ARG A 65 12.20 18.98 14.55
CA ARG A 65 11.54 19.82 13.55
C ARG A 65 10.20 19.22 13.16
N GLU A 66 9.20 20.08 13.07
CA GLU A 66 7.90 19.71 12.52
C GLU A 66 8.01 19.70 11.00
N MET A 67 7.38 18.72 10.37
CA MET A 67 7.33 18.58 8.91
C MET A 67 5.87 18.46 8.47
N PRO A 68 5.04 19.50 8.69
CA PRO A 68 3.59 19.43 8.46
C PRO A 68 3.28 19.13 7.00
N THR A 69 4.00 19.76 6.06
CA THR A 69 3.84 19.53 4.62
C THR A 69 4.10 18.08 4.21
N LEU A 70 5.11 17.43 4.79
CA LEU A 70 5.40 16.03 4.54
C LEU A 70 4.35 15.12 5.18
N ALA A 71 3.95 15.41 6.41
CA ALA A 71 2.93 14.65 7.13
C ALA A 71 1.58 14.67 6.37
N GLU A 72 1.16 15.84 5.89
CA GLU A 72 -0.05 16.01 5.06
C GLU A 72 0.07 15.28 3.72
N LYS A 73 1.22 15.41 3.04
CA LYS A 73 1.45 14.70 1.77
C LYS A 73 1.32 13.19 1.94
N LEU A 74 1.96 12.62 2.97
CA LEU A 74 1.86 11.19 3.27
C LEU A 74 0.45 10.80 3.72
N ALA A 75 -0.26 11.66 4.45
CA ALA A 75 -1.64 11.41 4.89
C ALA A 75 -2.62 11.33 3.71
N ASN A 76 -2.47 12.21 2.72
CA ASN A 76 -3.30 12.24 1.52
C ASN A 76 -2.90 11.15 0.50
N ALA A 77 -1.61 10.80 0.45
CA ALA A 77 -1.12 9.82 -0.50
C ALA A 77 -1.39 8.37 -0.09
N LEU A 78 -1.19 8.01 1.18
CA LEU A 78 -1.10 6.61 1.60
C LEU A 78 -2.42 6.05 2.12
N GLN A 79 -2.73 4.82 1.72
CA GLN A 79 -3.80 4.01 2.31
C GLN A 79 -3.46 3.70 3.78
N ASP A 80 -4.49 3.51 4.61
CA ASP A 80 -4.28 3.33 6.07
C ASP A 80 -3.68 1.97 6.43
N ASP A 81 -3.97 0.92 5.67
CA ASP A 81 -3.33 -0.40 5.80
C ASP A 81 -2.80 -0.86 4.42
N PRO A 82 -1.63 -0.36 4.01
CA PRO A 82 -1.02 -0.76 2.76
C PRO A 82 -0.37 -2.16 2.90
N PRO A 83 -0.29 -2.92 1.79
CA PRO A 83 0.37 -4.23 1.79
C PRO A 83 1.85 -4.12 2.17
N LEU A 84 2.42 -5.20 2.72
CA LEU A 84 3.84 -5.23 3.10
C LEU A 84 4.77 -5.09 1.89
N ALA A 85 4.43 -5.77 0.79
CA ALA A 85 5.26 -5.82 -0.40
C ALA A 85 4.93 -4.67 -1.34
N LEU A 86 5.93 -3.85 -1.68
CA LEU A 86 5.79 -2.77 -2.66
C LEU A 86 5.28 -3.25 -4.02
N LYS A 87 5.54 -4.52 -4.36
CA LYS A 87 5.14 -5.15 -5.63
C LYS A 87 3.65 -5.47 -5.69
N GLU A 88 2.96 -5.56 -4.55
CA GLU A 88 1.52 -5.84 -4.51
C GLU A 88 0.68 -4.61 -4.87
N GLY A 89 1.30 -3.42 -4.89
CA GLY A 89 0.59 -2.17 -5.12
C GLY A 89 -0.32 -1.82 -3.95
N GLY A 90 -1.42 -1.11 -4.20
CA GLY A 90 -2.40 -0.75 -3.14
C GLY A 90 -1.82 0.14 -2.03
N ILE A 91 -0.76 0.90 -2.33
CA ILE A 91 -0.12 1.77 -1.34
C ILE A 91 -0.81 3.13 -1.32
N PHE A 92 -1.14 3.63 -2.51
CA PHE A 92 -1.72 4.95 -2.70
C PHE A 92 -3.24 4.90 -2.63
N ARG A 93 -3.85 5.91 -2.01
CA ARG A 93 -5.30 6.12 -1.99
C ARG A 93 -5.84 6.36 -3.40
N ASP A 94 -7.07 5.94 -3.62
CA ASP A 94 -7.82 6.35 -4.80
C ASP A 94 -8.07 7.87 -4.75
N GLY A 95 -8.00 8.55 -5.88
CA GLY A 95 -8.11 10.00 -6.01
C GLY A 95 -6.81 10.77 -5.76
N TYR A 96 -5.71 10.10 -5.41
CA TYR A 96 -4.41 10.77 -5.22
C TYR A 96 -3.75 11.14 -6.55
N ASP A 97 -3.88 10.28 -7.56
CA ASP A 97 -3.28 10.48 -8.88
C ASP A 97 -4.23 9.93 -9.95
N ALA A 98 -4.70 10.82 -10.83
CA ALA A 98 -5.73 10.48 -11.82
C ALA A 98 -5.23 9.47 -12.85
N ASP A 99 -3.95 9.51 -13.21
CA ASP A 99 -3.37 8.58 -14.18
C ASP A 99 -3.23 7.18 -13.55
N LEU A 100 -2.78 7.12 -12.29
CA LEU A 100 -2.74 5.88 -11.52
C LEU A 100 -4.13 5.26 -11.35
N ASP A 101 -5.13 6.09 -11.06
CA ASP A 101 -6.51 5.64 -10.92
C ASP A 101 -7.06 5.12 -12.25
N ALA A 102 -6.78 5.79 -13.37
CA ALA A 102 -7.17 5.33 -14.70
C ALA A 102 -6.53 3.96 -15.03
N LEU A 103 -5.24 3.77 -14.73
CA LEU A 103 -4.54 2.50 -14.91
C LEU A 103 -5.11 1.39 -14.01
N ARG A 104 -5.44 1.71 -12.75
CA ARG A 104 -6.09 0.78 -11.82
C ARG A 104 -7.48 0.37 -12.32
N GLN A 105 -8.24 1.33 -12.83
CA GLN A 105 -9.58 1.09 -13.36
C GLN A 105 -9.50 0.17 -14.58
N ALA A 106 -8.62 0.46 -15.55
CA ALA A 106 -8.41 -0.39 -16.72
C ALA A 106 -8.04 -1.83 -16.33
N SER A 107 -7.17 -2.00 -15.31
CA SER A 107 -6.80 -3.33 -14.79
C SER A 107 -7.99 -4.06 -14.14
N ARG A 108 -8.82 -3.35 -13.37
CA ARG A 108 -10.04 -3.90 -12.74
C ARG A 108 -11.07 -4.30 -13.78
N ASP A 109 -11.28 -3.46 -14.79
CA ASP A 109 -12.22 -3.71 -15.89
C ASP A 109 -11.78 -4.93 -16.71
N GLY A 110 -10.49 -5.07 -16.99
CA GLY A 110 -9.94 -6.28 -17.62
C GLY A 110 -10.22 -7.55 -16.81
N LYS A 111 -10.03 -7.51 -15.49
CA LYS A 111 -10.33 -8.67 -14.62
C LYS A 111 -11.81 -9.02 -14.58
N SER A 112 -12.69 -8.01 -14.51
CA SER A 112 -14.15 -8.20 -14.57
C SER A 112 -14.57 -8.82 -15.89
N TRP A 113 -14.02 -8.29 -17.00
CA TRP A 113 -14.29 -8.83 -18.33
C TRP A 113 -13.87 -10.30 -18.45
N ILE A 114 -12.69 -10.66 -17.94
CA ILE A 114 -12.21 -12.05 -17.94
C ILE A 114 -13.16 -12.96 -17.13
N SER A 115 -13.68 -12.49 -16.00
CA SER A 115 -14.67 -13.23 -15.21
C SER A 115 -15.97 -13.44 -15.98
N HIS A 116 -16.49 -12.40 -16.61
CA HIS A 116 -17.71 -12.48 -17.41
C HIS A 116 -17.56 -13.38 -18.63
N LEU A 117 -16.40 -13.32 -19.31
CA LEU A 117 -16.07 -14.23 -20.39
C LEU A 117 -16.10 -15.67 -19.89
N GLN A 118 -15.43 -15.98 -18.78
CA GLN A 118 -15.39 -17.32 -18.23
C GLN A 118 -16.81 -17.85 -17.92
N GLU A 119 -17.65 -17.03 -17.27
CA GLU A 119 -19.04 -17.41 -16.96
C GLU A 119 -19.87 -17.66 -18.22
N ARG A 120 -19.74 -16.81 -19.23
CA ARG A 120 -20.43 -16.93 -20.51
C ARG A 120 -20.01 -18.20 -21.25
N GLU A 121 -18.71 -18.51 -21.30
CA GLU A 121 -18.20 -19.73 -21.93
C GLU A 121 -18.61 -20.98 -21.15
N ILE A 122 -18.64 -20.95 -19.81
CA ILE A 122 -19.17 -22.06 -18.99
C ILE A 122 -20.65 -22.29 -19.31
N ALA A 123 -21.45 -21.23 -19.43
CA ALA A 123 -22.87 -21.33 -19.74
C ALA A 123 -23.12 -21.85 -21.16
N ALA A 124 -22.31 -21.41 -22.14
CA ALA A 124 -22.45 -21.82 -23.54
C ALA A 124 -21.99 -23.27 -23.78
N THR A 125 -20.92 -23.72 -23.12
CA THR A 125 -20.32 -25.04 -23.34
C THR A 125 -20.77 -26.09 -22.33
N GLY A 126 -21.32 -25.68 -21.19
CA GLY A 126 -21.62 -26.54 -20.05
C GLY A 126 -20.37 -27.01 -19.27
N ILE A 127 -19.17 -26.55 -19.63
CA ILE A 127 -17.91 -27.02 -19.05
C ILE A 127 -17.61 -26.26 -17.77
N LYS A 128 -18.07 -26.75 -16.62
CA LYS A 128 -17.81 -26.13 -15.30
C LYS A 128 -16.33 -26.04 -14.90
N SER A 129 -15.47 -26.87 -15.49
CA SER A 129 -14.03 -26.87 -15.20
C SER A 129 -13.24 -25.84 -16.04
N LEU A 130 -13.90 -25.11 -16.94
CA LEU A 130 -13.29 -24.10 -17.80
C LEU A 130 -12.74 -22.96 -16.95
N LYS A 131 -11.45 -22.65 -17.13
CA LYS A 131 -10.78 -21.53 -16.44
C LYS A 131 -10.01 -20.66 -17.42
N VAL A 132 -10.20 -19.35 -17.33
CA VAL A 132 -9.36 -18.39 -18.06
C VAL A 132 -8.14 -18.07 -17.22
N ARG A 133 -6.94 -18.21 -17.78
CA ARG A 133 -5.68 -17.92 -17.10
C ARG A 133 -4.74 -17.10 -17.98
N TYR A 134 -3.75 -16.48 -17.36
CA TYR A 134 -2.69 -15.73 -18.04
C TYR A 134 -1.34 -16.43 -17.92
N ASN A 135 -0.53 -16.32 -18.98
CA ASN A 135 0.85 -16.75 -19.04
C ASN A 135 1.65 -15.68 -19.83
N SER A 136 2.90 -15.42 -19.43
CA SER A 136 3.75 -14.38 -20.00
C SER A 136 4.29 -14.65 -21.42
N VAL A 137 4.18 -15.88 -21.91
CA VAL A 137 4.63 -16.32 -23.25
C VAL A 137 3.49 -16.32 -24.27
N PHE A 138 2.27 -16.72 -23.87
CA PHE A 138 1.13 -16.94 -24.76
C PHE A 138 -0.07 -16.04 -24.49
N GLY A 139 0.00 -15.22 -23.44
CA GLY A 139 -1.09 -14.34 -23.06
C GLY A 139 -2.20 -15.04 -22.28
N TYR A 140 -3.42 -14.53 -22.43
CA TYR A 140 -4.61 -15.15 -21.86
C TYR A 140 -5.06 -16.39 -22.65
N PHE A 141 -5.45 -17.45 -21.95
CA PHE A 141 -5.90 -18.72 -22.52
C PHE A 141 -7.00 -19.36 -21.68
N ILE A 142 -7.77 -20.25 -22.31
CA ILE A 142 -8.81 -21.06 -21.69
C ILE A 142 -8.25 -22.46 -21.43
N GLU A 143 -8.27 -22.90 -20.18
CA GLU A 143 -7.88 -24.24 -19.75
C GLU A 143 -9.11 -25.14 -19.61
N ILE A 144 -9.11 -26.28 -20.30
CA ILE A 144 -10.20 -27.26 -20.27
C ILE A 144 -9.64 -28.64 -19.92
N THR A 145 -10.30 -29.33 -19.00
CA THR A 145 -9.89 -30.67 -18.54
C THR A 145 -10.07 -31.73 -19.63
N LYS A 146 -9.23 -32.76 -19.62
CA LYS A 146 -9.25 -33.84 -20.63
C LYS A 146 -10.62 -34.51 -20.81
N SER A 147 -11.39 -34.61 -19.74
CA SER A 147 -12.76 -35.17 -19.73
C SER A 147 -13.78 -34.34 -20.52
N ASN A 148 -13.54 -33.05 -20.71
CA ASN A 148 -14.48 -32.10 -21.31
C ASN A 148 -14.08 -31.68 -22.73
N LEU A 149 -13.02 -32.28 -23.30
CA LEU A 149 -12.52 -31.95 -24.64
C LEU A 149 -13.55 -32.20 -25.75
N ALA A 150 -14.45 -33.17 -25.55
CA ALA A 150 -15.52 -33.45 -26.51
C ALA A 150 -16.55 -32.32 -26.62
N ASN A 151 -16.66 -31.46 -25.60
CA ASN A 151 -17.60 -30.34 -25.55
C ASN A 151 -16.96 -29.01 -25.99
N VAL A 152 -15.73 -29.04 -26.48
CA VAL A 152 -15.01 -27.83 -26.89
C VAL A 152 -15.55 -27.33 -28.24
N PRO A 153 -15.95 -26.05 -28.35
CA PRO A 153 -16.42 -25.48 -29.61
C PRO A 153 -15.33 -25.43 -30.68
N ALA A 154 -15.73 -25.55 -31.95
CA ALA A 154 -14.79 -25.52 -33.10
C ALA A 154 -14.06 -24.17 -33.28
N HIS A 155 -14.59 -23.07 -32.75
CA HIS A 155 -13.96 -21.75 -32.84
C HIS A 155 -12.79 -21.56 -31.86
N TYR A 156 -12.58 -22.52 -30.95
CA TYR A 156 -11.45 -22.53 -30.03
C TYR A 156 -10.20 -23.03 -30.77
N THR A 157 -9.13 -22.24 -30.74
CA THR A 157 -7.86 -22.65 -31.33
C THR A 157 -6.95 -23.24 -30.26
N ARG A 158 -6.60 -24.52 -30.39
CA ARG A 158 -5.70 -25.19 -29.44
C ARG A 158 -4.29 -24.58 -29.51
N LYS A 159 -3.70 -24.29 -28.35
CA LYS A 159 -2.35 -23.73 -28.21
C LYS A 159 -1.35 -24.70 -27.60
N GLN A 160 -1.74 -25.44 -26.56
CA GLN A 160 -0.83 -26.30 -25.83
C GLN A 160 -1.60 -27.43 -25.15
N THR A 161 -1.01 -28.63 -25.12
CA THR A 161 -1.50 -29.76 -24.33
C THR A 161 -0.74 -29.81 -23.00
N THR A 162 -1.46 -30.00 -21.90
CA THR A 162 -0.89 -30.17 -20.55
C THR A 162 -1.22 -31.56 -20.02
N VAL A 163 -0.64 -31.94 -18.88
CA VAL A 163 -0.93 -33.24 -18.23
C VAL A 163 -2.40 -33.33 -17.80
N GLY A 164 -3.02 -32.20 -17.41
CA GLY A 164 -4.40 -32.15 -16.91
C GLY A 164 -5.47 -31.83 -17.97
N GLY A 165 -5.09 -31.41 -19.17
CA GLY A 165 -6.03 -30.94 -20.17
C GLY A 165 -5.41 -30.26 -21.38
N GLU A 166 -6.17 -29.40 -22.04
CA GLU A 166 -5.72 -28.62 -23.18
C GLU A 166 -5.98 -27.13 -22.96
N ARG A 167 -5.11 -26.30 -23.56
CA ARG A 167 -5.20 -24.83 -23.55
C ARG A 167 -5.66 -24.35 -24.91
N PHE A 168 -6.66 -23.48 -24.90
CA PHE A 168 -7.28 -22.90 -26.08
C PHE A 168 -7.24 -21.38 -26.03
N ILE A 169 -7.33 -20.75 -27.21
CA ILE A 169 -7.54 -19.31 -27.34
C ILE A 169 -8.77 -19.07 -28.21
N THR A 170 -9.41 -17.91 -28.01
CA THR A 170 -10.46 -17.40 -28.89
C THR A 170 -10.00 -16.08 -29.51
N PRO A 171 -10.54 -15.67 -30.67
CA PRO A 171 -10.27 -14.36 -31.26
C PRO A 171 -10.57 -13.22 -30.28
N GLU A 172 -11.69 -13.32 -29.56
CA GLU A 172 -12.12 -12.33 -28.57
C GLU A 172 -11.12 -12.17 -27.40
N LEU A 173 -10.51 -13.27 -26.94
CA LEU A 173 -9.45 -13.21 -25.92
C LEU A 173 -8.23 -12.42 -26.37
N LYS A 174 -7.83 -12.58 -27.64
CA LYS A 174 -6.71 -11.82 -28.21
C LYS A 174 -7.05 -10.35 -28.38
N GLU A 175 -8.26 -10.03 -28.83
CA GLU A 175 -8.70 -8.64 -28.96
C GLU A 175 -8.74 -7.93 -27.61
N MET A 176 -9.18 -8.63 -26.56
CA MET A 176 -9.18 -8.05 -25.22
C MET A 176 -7.77 -7.91 -24.65
N GLU A 177 -6.89 -8.88 -24.88
CA GLU A 177 -5.49 -8.75 -24.47
C GLU A 177 -4.85 -7.49 -25.05
N ALA A 178 -5.10 -7.18 -26.32
CA ALA A 178 -4.63 -5.95 -26.96
C ALA A 178 -5.27 -4.65 -26.43
N LYS A 179 -6.38 -4.74 -25.67
CA LYS A 179 -7.03 -3.60 -25.00
C LYS A 179 -6.57 -3.41 -23.55
N ILE A 180 -6.13 -4.49 -22.90
CA ILE A 180 -5.68 -4.48 -21.50
C ILE A 180 -4.19 -4.09 -21.40
N LEU A 181 -3.38 -4.41 -22.41
CA LEU A 181 -1.94 -4.07 -22.54
C LEU A 181 -1.73 -2.76 -23.30
#